data_AF-A0A5J9SGB0-F1
#
_entry.id   AF-A0A5J9SGB0-F1
#
_cell.length_a   1.000
_cell.length_b   1.000
_cell.length_c   1.000
_cell.angle_alpha   90.00
_cell.angle_beta   90.00
_cell.angle_gamma   90.00
#
_symmetry.space_group_name_H-M   'P 1'
#
loop_
_entity.id
_entity.type
_entity.pdbx_description
1 polymer ?
#
loop_
_entity_poly.entity_id
_entity_poly.type
_entity_poly.pdbx_seq_one_letter_code
_entity_poly.pdbx_strand_id
1 'polypeptide(L)'
;MPPLDTSLMPWNKAGAREGQPVIFQLVTRCNETKDLAEIIVCNSFLEAEASAFKLCPNILPIGPLTGLAVVPGVNGVVTKEEVSGKVIRVVGDNGIESCVARGGSSYENFKRFVDLLKQ
;
A
#
# COMPACT_ATOMS: atom_id res chain seq x y z
N MET A 1 -15.74 13.11 -11.65
CA MET A 1 -15.43 12.05 -10.67
C MET A 1 -16.61 11.11 -10.65
N PRO A 2 -16.42 9.78 -10.76
CA PRO A 2 -17.52 8.84 -10.66
C PRO A 2 -18.16 8.87 -9.26
N PRO A 3 -19.40 8.40 -9.10
CA PRO A 3 -20.03 8.27 -7.79
C PRO A 3 -19.16 7.45 -6.84
N LEU A 4 -19.01 7.95 -5.63
CA LEU A 4 -18.14 7.36 -4.62
C LEU A 4 -18.97 6.49 -3.67
N ASP A 5 -18.78 5.18 -3.70
CA ASP A 5 -19.36 4.29 -2.69
C ASP A 5 -18.53 4.36 -1.40
N THR A 6 -19.08 5.05 -0.42
CA THR A 6 -18.42 5.21 0.88
C THR A 6 -18.18 3.89 1.61
N SER A 7 -18.95 2.83 1.31
CA SER A 7 -18.73 1.50 1.89
C SER A 7 -17.43 0.85 1.41
N LEU A 8 -16.89 1.30 0.27
CA LEU A 8 -15.64 0.82 -0.32
C LEU A 8 -14.41 1.62 0.14
N MET A 9 -14.59 2.61 1.01
CA MET A 9 -13.47 3.39 1.53
C MET A 9 -12.45 2.50 2.24
N PRO A 10 -11.14 2.79 2.13
CA PRO A 10 -10.09 1.98 2.75
C PRO A 10 -10.32 1.75 4.25
N TRP A 11 -10.75 2.77 5.00
CA TRP A 11 -11.04 2.63 6.43
C TRP A 11 -12.33 1.86 6.75
N ASN A 12 -13.21 1.63 5.78
CA ASN A 12 -14.41 0.80 5.93
C ASN A 12 -14.17 -0.65 5.51
N LYS A 13 -13.25 -0.89 4.56
CA LYS A 13 -12.92 -2.22 4.03
C LYS A 13 -11.67 -2.86 4.61
N ALA A 14 -10.77 -2.09 5.20
CA ALA A 14 -9.57 -2.65 5.82
C ALA A 14 -9.92 -3.21 7.21
N GLY A 15 -10.12 -4.52 7.30
CA GLY A 15 -10.24 -5.23 8.57
C GLY A 15 -11.59 -5.14 9.27
N ALA A 16 -11.59 -5.50 10.56
CA ALA A 16 -12.80 -5.61 11.37
C ALA A 16 -13.37 -4.24 11.75
N ARG A 17 -14.67 -4.19 12.07
CA ARG A 17 -15.42 -2.95 12.31
C ARG A 17 -14.82 -2.13 13.46
N GLU A 18 -14.26 -2.81 14.44
CA GLU A 18 -13.61 -2.24 15.62
C GLU A 18 -12.33 -1.47 15.26
N GLY A 19 -11.65 -1.85 14.17
CA GLY A 19 -10.41 -1.22 13.69
C GLY A 19 -10.62 -0.01 12.77
N GLN A 20 -11.83 0.17 12.23
CA GLN A 20 -12.13 1.24 11.26
C GLN A 20 -11.77 2.65 11.78
N PRO A 21 -12.06 3.04 13.04
CA PRO A 21 -11.68 4.35 13.56
C PRO A 21 -10.17 4.56 13.59
N VAL A 22 -9.42 3.51 13.93
CA VAL A 22 -7.94 3.56 13.96
C VAL A 22 -7.38 3.75 12.56
N ILE A 23 -7.95 3.06 11.56
CA ILE A 23 -7.52 3.19 10.16
C ILE A 23 -7.89 4.57 9.61
N PHE A 24 -9.08 5.08 9.92
CA PHE A 24 -9.47 6.43 9.54
C PHE A 24 -8.51 7.48 10.11
N GLN A 25 -8.16 7.37 11.39
CA GLN A 25 -7.18 8.26 12.03
C GLN A 25 -5.79 8.14 11.40
N LEU A 26 -5.36 6.92 11.07
CA LEU A 26 -4.09 6.68 10.39
C LEU A 26 -4.05 7.38 9.03
N VAL A 27 -5.06 7.18 8.18
CA VAL A 27 -5.14 7.80 6.85
C VAL A 27 -5.18 9.32 6.96
N THR A 28 -5.95 9.85 7.92
CA THR A 28 -6.06 11.30 8.15
C THR A 28 -4.72 11.90 8.56
N ARG A 29 -4.03 11.28 9.53
CA ARG A 29 -2.72 11.75 10.00
C ARG A 29 -1.66 11.72 8.90
N CYS A 30 -1.64 10.68 8.06
CA CYS A 30 -0.73 10.63 6.92
C CYS A 30 -0.93 11.84 5.99
N ASN A 31 -2.19 12.22 5.73
CA ASN A 31 -2.53 13.37 4.91
C ASN A 31 -2.16 14.71 5.57
N GLU A 32 -2.27 14.83 6.89
CA GLU A 32 -1.84 16.03 7.64
C GLU A 32 -0.31 16.22 7.57
N THR A 33 0.44 15.12 7.51
CA THR A 33 1.91 15.15 7.44
C THR A 33 2.46 15.19 6.01
N LYS A 34 1.60 15.31 4.99
CA LYS A 34 2.01 15.24 3.57
C LYS A 34 3.04 16.29 3.19
N ASP A 35 2.99 17.46 3.83
CA ASP A 35 3.87 18.59 3.53
C ASP A 35 5.27 18.43 4.15
N LEU A 36 5.47 17.40 4.98
CA LEU A 36 6.79 17.05 5.53
C LEU A 36 7.62 16.22 4.55
N ALA A 37 6.98 15.60 3.56
CA ALA A 37 7.66 14.77 2.57
C ALA A 37 8.12 15.63 1.38
N GLU A 38 9.40 15.53 1.02
CA GLU A 38 9.96 16.16 -0.18
C GLU A 38 9.27 15.63 -1.44
N ILE A 39 9.00 14.31 -1.47
CA ILE A 39 8.32 13.63 -2.57
C ILE A 39 7.35 12.58 -2.00
N ILE A 40 6.14 12.50 -2.57
CA ILE A 40 5.14 11.47 -2.28
C ILE A 40 5.06 10.54 -3.48
N VAL A 41 5.40 9.27 -3.31
CA VAL A 41 5.33 8.29 -4.40
C VAL A 41 3.91 7.72 -4.49
N CYS A 42 3.31 7.75 -5.68
CA CYS A 42 1.96 7.23 -5.91
C CYS A 42 1.94 6.19 -7.03
N ASN A 43 1.33 5.03 -6.77
CA ASN A 43 1.08 4.02 -7.78
C ASN A 43 -0.16 4.38 -8.62
N SER A 44 -0.05 5.48 -9.36
CA SER A 44 -1.05 6.03 -10.25
C SER A 44 -0.34 6.64 -11.46
N PHE A 45 -1.09 7.12 -12.46
CA PHE A 45 -0.56 7.70 -13.69
C PHE A 45 -1.41 8.90 -14.13
N LEU A 46 -0.81 9.81 -14.90
CA LEU A 46 -1.35 11.14 -15.17
C LEU A 46 -2.77 11.12 -15.74
N GLU A 47 -3.04 10.22 -16.69
CA GLU A 47 -4.33 10.08 -17.34
C GLU A 47 -5.45 9.66 -16.37
N ALA A 48 -5.12 8.92 -15.31
CA ALA A 48 -6.10 8.51 -14.30
C ALA A 48 -6.44 9.64 -13.32
N GLU A 49 -5.46 10.44 -12.91
CA GLU A 49 -5.60 11.35 -11.76
C GLU A 49 -4.97 12.74 -11.95
N ALA A 50 -5.03 13.29 -13.17
CA ALA A 50 -4.45 14.60 -13.51
C ALA A 50 -4.80 15.73 -12.53
N SER A 51 -6.04 15.77 -12.04
CA SER A 51 -6.49 16.80 -11.09
C SER A 51 -5.82 16.65 -9.71
N ALA A 52 -5.52 15.42 -9.28
CA ALA A 52 -4.86 15.17 -8.00
C ALA A 52 -3.39 15.59 -8.04
N PHE A 53 -2.67 15.27 -9.13
CA PHE A 53 -1.28 15.70 -9.30
C PHE A 53 -1.15 17.22 -9.44
N LYS A 54 -2.16 17.86 -10.03
CA LYS A 54 -2.22 19.34 -10.05
C LYS A 54 -2.42 19.94 -8.66
N LEU A 55 -3.19 19.27 -7.79
CA LEU A 55 -3.47 19.75 -6.43
C LEU A 55 -2.28 19.50 -5.47
N CYS A 56 -1.56 18.40 -5.65
CA CYS A 56 -0.42 17.99 -4.85
C CYS A 56 0.80 17.77 -5.76
N PRO A 57 1.55 18.82 -6.10
CA PRO A 57 2.64 18.75 -7.08
C PRO A 57 3.87 17.95 -6.60
N ASN A 58 3.97 17.68 -5.30
CA ASN A 58 4.99 16.80 -4.73
C ASN A 58 4.67 15.30 -4.91
N ILE A 59 3.53 14.95 -5.51
CA ILE A 59 3.22 13.57 -5.86
C ILE A 59 3.95 13.17 -7.16
N LEU A 60 4.77 12.13 -7.08
CA LEU A 60 5.41 11.46 -8.19
C LEU A 60 4.60 10.20 -8.59
N PRO A 61 3.87 10.21 -9.72
CA PRO A 61 3.22 9.02 -10.23
C PRO A 61 4.24 8.03 -10.80
N ILE A 62 4.28 6.81 -10.28
CA ILE A 62 5.16 5.72 -10.74
C ILE A 62 4.37 4.51 -11.26
N GLY A 63 3.05 4.65 -11.38
CA GLY A 63 2.16 3.57 -11.74
C GLY A 63 1.95 3.41 -13.24
N PRO A 64 1.29 2.30 -13.65
CA PRO A 64 0.92 1.19 -12.78
C PRO A 64 2.13 0.30 -12.45
N LEU A 65 2.33 0.01 -11.17
CA LEU A 65 3.28 -1.00 -10.70
C LEU A 65 2.74 -2.40 -11.04
N THR A 66 2.95 -2.82 -12.28
CA THR A 66 2.60 -4.15 -12.75
C THR A 66 3.65 -5.16 -12.30
N GLY A 67 3.43 -5.80 -11.15
CA GLY A 67 4.36 -6.80 -10.60
C GLY A 67 3.82 -7.63 -9.42
N LEU A 68 2.83 -7.11 -8.69
CA LEU A 68 2.22 -7.78 -7.53
C LEU A 68 1.04 -8.71 -7.85
N ALA A 69 0.68 -8.91 -9.12
CA ALA A 69 -0.43 -9.78 -9.48
C ALA A 69 -0.09 -11.23 -9.10
N VAL A 70 -0.64 -11.73 -8.00
CA VAL A 70 -0.48 -13.14 -7.60
C VAL A 70 -1.25 -14.03 -8.56
N VAL A 71 -0.57 -15.01 -9.16
CA VAL A 71 -1.20 -15.99 -10.02
C VAL A 71 -1.75 -17.12 -9.16
N PRO A 72 -3.08 -17.36 -9.13
CA PRO A 72 -3.63 -18.51 -8.44
C PRO A 72 -3.13 -19.79 -9.11
N GLY A 73 -2.78 -20.80 -8.32
CA GLY A 73 -2.53 -22.14 -8.83
C GLY A 73 -3.79 -22.75 -9.45
N VAL A 74 -3.65 -23.92 -10.06
CA VAL A 74 -4.75 -24.65 -10.72
C VAL A 74 -6.00 -24.87 -9.85
N ASN A 75 -5.86 -24.81 -8.52
CA ASN A 75 -6.97 -24.98 -7.57
C ASN A 75 -7.54 -23.63 -7.07
N GLY A 76 -7.15 -22.51 -7.69
CA GLY A 76 -7.50 -21.16 -7.25
C GLY A 76 -6.76 -20.68 -5.99
N VAL A 77 -5.90 -21.53 -5.41
CA VAL A 77 -5.08 -21.20 -4.24
C VAL A 77 -3.78 -20.57 -4.70
N VAL A 78 -3.48 -19.36 -4.20
CA VAL A 78 -2.18 -18.72 -4.36
C VAL A 78 -1.19 -19.42 -3.44
N THR A 79 -0.07 -19.89 -3.98
CA THR A 79 0.93 -20.62 -3.20
C THR A 79 1.77 -19.69 -2.35
N LYS A 80 2.33 -20.23 -1.28
CA LYS A 80 3.23 -19.53 -0.36
C LYS A 80 4.47 -19.03 -1.08
N GLU A 81 4.96 -19.78 -2.06
CA GLU A 81 6.13 -19.47 -2.88
C GLU A 81 5.86 -18.27 -3.81
N GLU A 82 4.66 -18.21 -4.41
CA GLU A 82 4.23 -17.09 -5.25
C GLU A 82 4.12 -15.78 -4.44
N VAL A 83 3.53 -15.86 -3.24
CA VAL A 83 3.47 -14.69 -2.33
C VAL A 83 4.86 -14.30 -1.85
N SER A 84 5.67 -15.26 -1.39
CA SER A 84 7.02 -15.02 -0.87
C SER A 84 7.94 -14.41 -1.94
N GLY A 85 7.94 -14.95 -3.16
CA GLY A 85 8.75 -14.44 -4.26
C GLY A 85 8.42 -12.99 -4.62
N LYS A 86 7.14 -12.62 -4.63
CA LYS A 86 6.70 -11.23 -4.89
C LYS A 86 7.04 -10.31 -3.73
N VAL A 87 6.84 -10.75 -2.49
CA VAL A 87 7.17 -9.96 -1.29
C VAL A 87 8.67 -9.69 -1.20
N ILE A 88 9.53 -10.68 -1.46
CA ILE A 88 10.99 -10.49 -1.50
C ILE A 88 11.39 -9.49 -2.58
N ARG A 89 10.76 -9.55 -3.77
CA ARG A 89 11.04 -8.61 -4.86
C ARG A 89 10.69 -7.16 -4.49
N VAL A 90 9.57 -6.97 -3.80
CA VAL A 90 9.09 -5.65 -3.36
C VAL A 90 9.96 -5.08 -2.24
N VAL A 91 10.42 -5.91 -1.31
CA VAL A 91 11.32 -5.49 -0.21
C VAL A 91 12.75 -5.22 -0.71
N GLY A 92 13.18 -5.90 -1.78
CA GLY A 92 14.48 -5.70 -2.40
C GLY A 92 14.61 -4.42 -3.23
N ASP A 93 13.50 -3.73 -3.52
CA ASP A 93 13.51 -2.45 -4.21
C ASP A 93 13.84 -1.33 -3.20
N ASN A 94 15.04 -0.76 -3.32
CA ASN A 94 15.62 0.28 -2.46
C ASN A 94 14.78 1.58 -2.34
N GLY A 95 13.62 1.67 -3.01
CA GLY A 95 12.72 2.83 -3.01
C GLY A 95 11.57 2.77 -2.01
N ILE A 96 11.36 1.67 -1.28
CA ILE A 96 10.26 1.50 -0.32
C ILE A 96 10.74 1.74 1.14
N GLU A 97 11.64 2.69 1.36
CA GLU A 97 12.14 2.98 2.71
C GLU A 97 11.29 3.97 3.51
N SER A 98 10.36 4.72 2.91
CA SER A 98 9.72 5.83 3.61
C SER A 98 8.75 5.43 4.75
N CYS A 99 8.01 4.31 4.60
CA CYS A 99 7.06 3.85 5.64
C CYS A 99 7.66 2.82 6.64
N VAL A 100 8.86 2.30 6.33
CA VAL A 100 9.48 1.18 7.06
C VAL A 100 10.67 1.65 7.92
N ALA A 101 11.29 2.78 7.58
CA ALA A 101 12.51 3.26 8.24
C ALA A 101 12.42 3.51 9.76
N ARG A 102 11.21 3.68 10.33
CA ARG A 102 11.02 3.95 11.76
C ARG A 102 10.67 2.74 12.63
N GLY A 103 10.67 1.51 12.09
CA GLY A 103 10.49 0.31 12.91
C GLY A 103 9.20 0.34 13.74
N GLY A 104 8.05 0.45 13.07
CA GLY A 104 6.73 0.37 13.72
C GLY A 104 6.20 -1.07 13.84
N SER A 105 5.08 -1.26 14.53
CA SER A 105 4.42 -2.57 14.64
C SER A 105 4.10 -3.23 13.30
N SER A 106 3.86 -2.44 12.24
CA SER A 106 3.68 -2.96 10.88
C SER A 106 4.95 -3.60 10.31
N TYR A 107 6.14 -3.06 10.60
CA TYR A 107 7.41 -3.67 10.21
C TYR A 107 7.66 -4.98 10.96
N GLU A 108 7.34 -5.02 12.25
CA GLU A 108 7.47 -6.23 13.06
C GLU A 108 6.43 -7.30 12.67
N ASN A 109 5.20 -6.91 12.34
CA ASN A 109 4.19 -7.82 11.79
C ASN A 109 4.62 -8.34 10.40
N PHE A 110 5.23 -7.48 9.58
CA PHE A 110 5.75 -7.86 8.28
C PHE A 110 6.91 -8.84 8.40
N LYS A 111 7.87 -8.61 9.31
CA LYS A 111 8.93 -9.59 9.61
C LYS A 111 8.36 -10.92 10.06
N ARG A 112 7.41 -10.92 11.01
CA ARG A 112 6.74 -12.14 11.48
C ARG A 112 6.06 -12.89 10.34
N PHE A 113 5.39 -12.18 9.44
CA PHE A 113 4.79 -12.75 8.25
C PHE A 113 5.85 -13.37 7.33
N VAL A 114 6.94 -12.66 7.03
CA VAL A 114 8.05 -13.18 6.23
C VAL A 114 8.69 -14.41 6.88
N ASP A 115 8.85 -14.44 8.20
CA ASP A 115 9.41 -15.58 8.92
C ASP A 115 8.49 -16.81 8.88
N LEU A 116 7.17 -16.61 8.97
CA LEU A 116 6.18 -17.67 8.75
C LEU A 116 6.22 -18.19 7.30
N LEU A 117 6.57 -17.34 6.33
CA LEU A 117 6.75 -17.75 4.94
C LEU A 117 8.10 -18.49 4.70
N LYS A 118 9.01 -18.55 5.68
CA LYS A 118 10.28 -19.28 5.54
C LYS A 118 10.30 -20.67 6.18
N GLN A 119 9.33 -20.97 7.06
CA GLN A 119 9.14 -22.31 7.66
C GLN A 119 8.52 -23.30 6.70
#